data_AF-A0A1F8N0R8-F1
#
_entry.id   AF-A0A1F8N0R8-F1
#
_cell.length_a   1.000
_cell.length_b   1.000
_cell.length_c   1.000
_cell.angle_alpha   90.00
_cell.angle_beta   90.00
_cell.angle_gamma   90.00
#
_symmetry.space_group_name_H-M   'P 1'
#
loop_
_entity.id
_entity.type
_entity.pdbx_description
1 polymer ?
#
loop_
_entity_poly.entity_id
_entity_poly.type
_entity_poly.pdbx_seq_one_letter_code
_entity_poly.pdbx_strand_id
1 'polypeptide(L)' 'MEGGAGVFGSLSEHRLVDKFVVFIAPIIIGGEKAKNPVEGKGVERVAQAMSLNRVKVDRLGNDILVSGYPVK' A
#
# COMPACT_ATOMS: atom_id res chain seq x y z
N MET A 1 -10.26 0.36 -7.01
CA MET A 1 -10.76 -0.88 -6.39
C MET A 1 -10.47 -0.79 -4.91
N GLU A 2 -11.45 -1.07 -4.07
CA GLU A 2 -11.26 -1.22 -2.62
C GLU A 2 -11.35 -2.70 -2.27
N GLY A 3 -10.64 -3.14 -1.23
CA GLY A 3 -10.54 -4.54 -0.87
C GLY A 3 -9.74 -4.76 0.41
N GLY A 4 -9.58 -6.02 0.79
CA GLY A 4 -8.74 -6.40 1.92
C GLY A 4 -7.29 -6.66 1.52
N ALA A 5 -6.44 -6.84 2.52
CA ALA A 5 -5.00 -7.02 2.37
C ALA A 5 -4.61 -8.13 1.38
N GLY A 6 -5.33 -9.26 1.37
CA GLY A 6 -5.07 -10.36 0.43
C GLY A 6 -5.42 -10.04 -1.03
N VAL A 7 -6.46 -9.24 -1.28
CA VAL A 7 -6.83 -8.80 -2.64
C VAL A 7 -5.75 -7.86 -3.17
N PHE A 8 -5.35 -6.87 -2.37
CA PHE A 8 -4.27 -5.96 -2.76
C PHE A 8 -2.94 -6.68 -2.93
N GLY A 9 -2.66 -7.68 -2.09
CA GLY A 9 -1.53 -8.59 -2.24
C GLY A 9 -1.48 -9.25 -3.61
N SER A 10 -2.54 -9.98 -3.96
CA SER A 10 -2.64 -10.69 -5.23
C SER A 10 -2.48 -9.76 -6.44
N LEU A 11 -3.13 -8.60 -6.43
CA LEU A 11 -3.03 -7.62 -7.53
C LEU A 11 -1.62 -7.03 -7.64
N SER A 12 -0.97 -6.78 -6.50
CA SER A 12 0.39 -6.24 -6.47
C SER A 12 1.40 -7.27 -7.01
N GLU A 13 1.26 -8.54 -6.63
CA GLU A 13 2.09 -9.64 -7.12
C GLU A 13 1.96 -9.84 -8.64
N HIS A 14 0.75 -9.71 -9.19
CA HIS A 14 0.50 -9.83 -10.62
C HIS A 14 0.70 -8.51 -11.39
N ARG A 15 1.17 -7.44 -10.73
CA ARG A 15 1.37 -6.10 -11.32
C ARG A 15 0.13 -5.56 -12.04
N LEU A 16 -1.04 -5.79 -11.47
CA LEU A 16 -2.34 -5.37 -12.02
C LEU A 16 -2.84 -4.04 -11.43
N VAL A 17 -2.04 -3.41 -10.56
CA VAL A 17 -2.40 -2.12 -9.94
C VAL A 17 -1.82 -0.99 -10.76
N ASP A 18 -2.68 -0.09 -11.25
CA ASP A 18 -2.23 1.11 -11.96
C ASP A 18 -1.90 2.28 -11.03
N LYS A 19 -2.61 2.40 -9.90
CA LYS A 19 -2.44 3.50 -8.95
C LYS A 19 -2.73 3.04 -7.53
N PHE A 20 -1.86 3.46 -6.61
CA PHE A 20 -2.06 3.32 -5.18
C PHE A 20 -2.63 4.62 -4.59
N VAL A 21 -3.59 4.47 -3.68
CA VAL A 21 -4.20 5.54 -2.89
C VAL A 21 -4.32 5.00 -1.47
N VAL A 22 -3.51 5.53 -0.55
CA VAL A 22 -3.32 5.02 0.81
C VAL A 22 -3.68 6.10 1.80
N PHE A 23 -4.58 5.79 2.73
CA PHE A 23 -4.98 6.68 3.82
C PHE A 23 -4.31 6.21 5.11
N ILE A 24 -3.69 7.15 5.84
CA ILE A 24 -3.01 6.90 7.10
C ILE A 24 -3.63 7.82 8.15
N ALA A 25 -4.35 7.22 9.09
CA ALA A 25 -4.89 7.94 10.24
C ALA A 25 -3.82 8.06 11.35
N PRO A 26 -3.88 9.10 12.21
CA PRO A 26 -2.98 9.25 13.36
C PRO A 26 -3.40 8.33 14.52
N ILE A 27 -3.59 7.03 14.24
CA ILE A 27 -4.06 6.00 15.16
C ILE A 27 -3.08 4.84 15.16
N ILE A 28 -2.67 4.42 16.36
CA ILE A 28 -1.78 3.27 16.56
C ILE A 28 -2.60 2.10 17.11
N ILE A 29 -2.72 1.02 16.33
CA ILE A 29 -3.49 -0.17 16.72
C ILE A 29 -2.59 -1.19 17.42
N GLY A 30 -1.41 -1.48 16.87
CA GLY A 30 -0.50 -2.51 17.39
C GLY A 30 -1.03 -3.95 17.24
N GLY A 31 -0.21 -4.93 17.65
CA GLY A 31 -0.56 -6.36 17.66
C GLY A 31 0.19 -7.18 16.60
N GLU A 32 0.81 -8.27 17.04
CA GLU A 32 1.59 -9.19 16.19
C GLU A 32 0.76 -9.78 15.04
N LYS A 33 -0.53 -10.02 15.28
CA LYS A 33 -1.47 -10.60 14.30
C LYS A 33 -2.39 -9.56 13.67
N ALA A 34 -2.14 -8.27 13.88
CA ALA A 34 -2.92 -7.22 13.25
C ALA A 34 -2.80 -7.33 11.72
N LYS A 35 -3.89 -6.99 11.02
CA LYS A 35 -3.91 -7.05 9.56
C LYS A 35 -3.06 -5.92 8.98
N ASN A 36 -2.15 -6.28 8.07
CA ASN A 36 -1.37 -5.32 7.31
C ASN A 36 -2.16 -4.79 6.10
N PRO A 37 -1.81 -3.61 5.54
CA PRO A 37 -2.51 -3.07 4.36
C PRO A 37 -2.36 -3.93 3.09
N VAL A 38 -1.25 -4.67 2.97
CA VAL A 38 -0.95 -5.58 1.86
C VAL A 38 -0.42 -6.88 2.46
N GLU A 39 -1.06 -8.01 2.12
CA GLU A 39 -0.60 -9.37 2.46
C GLU A 39 -0.03 -10.06 1.20
N GLY A 40 0.46 -11.29 1.32
CA GLY A 40 1.02 -12.05 0.19
C GLY A 40 2.38 -12.64 0.52
N LYS A 41 3.10 -13.10 -0.52
CA LYS A 41 4.46 -13.67 -0.38
C LYS A 41 5.50 -12.64 0.05
N GLY A 42 5.25 -11.37 -0.25
CA GLY A 42 6.20 -10.29 0.00
C GLY A 42 7.44 -10.38 -0.90
N VAL A 43 8.48 -9.62 -0.54
CA VAL A 43 9.77 -9.62 -1.24
C VAL A 43 10.88 -9.90 -0.25
N GLU A 44 11.91 -10.63 -0.68
CA GLU A 44 13.07 -10.93 0.17
C GLU A 44 14.06 -9.77 0.24
N ARG A 45 14.17 -8.99 -0.85
CA ARG A 45 15.09 -7.85 -0.95
C ARG A 45 14.33 -6.58 -1.31
N VAL A 46 14.73 -5.45 -0.71
CA VAL A 46 14.15 -4.13 -1.00
C VAL A 46 14.24 -3.78 -2.49
N ALA A 47 15.31 -4.20 -3.18
CA ALA A 47 15.47 -3.99 -4.63
C ALA A 47 14.40 -4.70 -5.49
N GLN A 48 13.70 -5.70 -4.94
CA GLN A 48 12.58 -6.38 -5.61
C GLN A 48 11.22 -5.74 -5.28
N ALA A 49 11.18 -4.81 -4.31
CA ALA A 49 9.95 -4.17 -3.89
C ALA A 49 9.38 -3.29 -5.01
N MET A 50 8.05 -3.28 -5.11
CA MET A 50 7.35 -2.34 -5.98
C MET A 50 7.58 -0.92 -5.49
N SER A 51 8.17 -0.09 -6.34
CA SER A 51 8.34 1.34 -6.09
C SER A 51 7.21 2.14 -6.72
N LEU A 52 6.81 3.25 -6.10
CA LEU A 52 5.85 4.20 -6.66
C LEU A 52 6.58 5.42 -7.21
N ASN A 53 6.12 5.92 -8.35
CA ASN A 53 6.51 7.22 -8.91
C ASN A 53 5.32 8.19 -8.87
N ARG A 54 5.62 9.46 -9.20
CA ARG A 54 4.63 10.56 -9.19
C ARG A 54 3.85 10.59 -7.87
N VAL A 55 4.59 10.39 -6.78
CA VAL A 55 4.02 10.30 -5.44
C VAL A 55 3.54 11.68 -5.02
N LYS A 56 2.31 11.75 -4.52
CA LYS A 56 1.71 12.93 -3.91
C LYS A 56 1.29 12.59 -2.48
N VAL A 57 1.57 13.51 -1.56
CA VAL A 57 1.16 13.43 -0.16
C VAL A 57 0.27 14.62 0.13
N ASP A 58 -0.97 14.37 0.52
CA ASP A 58 -1.96 15.38 0.87
C ASP A 58 -2.45 15.15 2.31
N ARG A 59 -2.83 16.23 3.00
CA ARG A 59 -3.50 16.14 4.30
C ARG A 59 -5.01 16.19 4.11
N LEU A 60 -5.73 15.24 4.70
CA LEU A 60 -7.19 15.19 4.69
C LEU A 60 -7.69 15.24 6.14
N GLY A 61 -7.96 16.45 6.62
CA GLY A 61 -8.26 16.67 8.03
C GLY A 61 -7.07 16.27 8.91
N ASN A 62 -7.25 15.23 9.72
CA ASN A 62 -6.19 14.68 10.57
C ASN A 62 -5.39 13.54 9.92
N ASP A 63 -5.87 13.03 8.79
CA ASP A 63 -5.28 11.89 8.10
C ASP A 63 -4.32 12.37 7.00
N ILE A 64 -3.48 11.45 6.54
CA ILE A 64 -2.57 11.63 5.42
C ILE A 64 -3.03 10.74 4.26
N LEU A 65 -3.15 11.32 3.07
CA LEU A 65 -3.34 10.60 1.82
C LEU A 65 -2.01 10.53 1.06
N VAL A 66 -1.52 9.32 0.81
CA VAL A 66 -0.39 9.07 -0.09
C VAL A 66 -0.94 8.44 -1.37
N SER A 67 -0.61 9.00 -2.52
CA SER A 67 -0.99 8.39 -3.80
C SER A 67 0.17 8.37 -4.79
N GLY A 68 0.20 7.39 -5.69
CA GLY A 68 1.28 7.23 -6.66
C GLY A 68 1.00 6.10 -7.64
N TYR A 69 1.86 5.96 -8.64
CA TYR A 69 1.73 4.96 -9.70
C TYR A 69 2.92 4.00 -9.65
N PRO A 70 2.73 2.67 -9.76
CA PRO A 70 3.85 1.74 -9.79
C PRO A 70 4.83 2.03 -10.92
N VAL A 71 6.13 1.91 -10.61
CA VAL A 71 7.17 1.87 -11.64
C VAL A 71 7.07 0.52 -12.35
N LYS A 72 7.00 0.55 -13.68
CA LYS A 72 7.00 -0.67 -14.51
C LYS A 72 8.36 -1.37 -14.46
#